data_AF-A0A1X3FPK0-F1
#
_entry.id   AF-A0A1X3FPK0-F1
#
_cell.length_a   1.000
_cell.length_b   1.000
_cell.length_c   1.000
_cell.angle_alpha   90.00
_cell.angle_beta   90.00
_cell.angle_gamma   90.00
#
_symmetry.space_group_name_H-M   'P 1'
#
loop_
_entity.id
_entity.type
_entity.pdbx_description
1 polymer ?
#
loop_
_entity_poly.entity_id
_entity_poly.type
_entity_poly.pdbx_seq_one_letter_code
_entity_poly.pdbx_strand_id
1 'polypeptide(L)' 'MTRVAFVSCVKLKADTARPARDLYVSPWFIGARRYAERNADSWLILSAAYGLVDPDRVIV' A
#
# COMPACT_ATOMS: atom_id res chain seq x y z
N MET A 1 3.78 13.53 17.89
CA MET A 1 2.45 13.38 17.25
C MET A 1 2.66 12.49 16.03
N THR A 2 2.21 11.24 16.10
CA THR A 2 2.47 10.24 15.05
C THR A 2 1.61 10.53 13.82
N ARG A 3 2.23 10.62 12.65
CA ARG A 3 1.57 10.80 11.36
C ARG A 3 1.34 9.45 10.72
N VAL A 4 0.09 9.15 10.40
CA VAL A 4 -0.29 7.92 9.68
C VAL A 4 -0.86 8.31 8.32
N ALA A 5 -0.29 7.74 7.25
CA ALA A 5 -0.78 7.92 5.89
C ALA A 5 -1.63 6.72 5.45
N PHE A 6 -2.65 6.98 4.64
CA PHE A 6 -3.46 5.95 4.00
C PHE A 6 -3.28 6.03 2.49
N VAL A 7 -2.96 4.90 1.88
CA VAL A 7 -2.78 4.77 0.43
C VAL A 7 -3.88 3.89 -0.13
N SER A 8 -4.67 4.41 -1.07
CA SER A 8 -5.71 3.62 -1.74
C SER A 8 -5.11 2.48 -2.56
N CYS A 9 -5.74 1.31 -2.55
CA CYS A 9 -5.37 0.22 -3.43
C CYS A 9 -5.67 0.56 -4.90
N VAL A 10 -5.10 -0.24 -5.81
CA VAL A 10 -5.31 -0.13 -7.26
C VAL A 10 -5.71 -1.47 -7.85
N LYS A 11 -6.31 -1.42 -9.04
CA LYS A 11 -6.71 -2.63 -9.79
C LYS A 11 -5.51 -3.40 -10.34
N LEU A 12 -4.41 -2.71 -10.66
CA LEU A 12 -3.21 -3.34 -11.22
C LEU A 12 -2.37 -3.96 -10.09
N LYS A 13 -2.30 -5.28 -10.09
CA LYS A 13 -1.63 -6.09 -9.07
C LYS A 13 -0.68 -7.08 -9.74
N ALA A 14 0.32 -7.57 -9.02
CA ALA A 14 1.12 -8.71 -9.45
C ALA A 14 0.33 -10.02 -9.33
N ASP A 15 0.68 -11.02 -10.14
CA ASP A 15 -0.03 -12.31 -10.21
C ASP A 15 0.39 -13.31 -9.11
N THR A 16 1.24 -12.89 -8.18
CA THR A 16 1.81 -13.76 -7.13
C THR A 16 1.62 -13.14 -5.76
N ALA A 17 1.58 -13.98 -4.72
CA ALA A 17 1.52 -13.53 -3.34
C ALA A 17 2.77 -12.72 -2.99
N ARG A 18 2.59 -11.46 -2.56
CA ARG A 18 3.69 -10.57 -2.17
C ARG A 18 3.26 -9.63 -1.06
N PRO A 19 4.20 -8.97 -0.37
CA PRO A 19 3.87 -7.86 0.51
C PRO A 19 2.95 -6.86 -0.20
N ALA A 20 1.92 -6.36 0.50
CA ALA A 20 0.92 -5.47 -0.09
C ALA A 20 1.55 -4.23 -0.76
N ARG A 21 2.67 -3.73 -0.22
CA ARG A 21 3.45 -2.64 -0.80
C ARG A 21 4.06 -2.94 -2.18
N ASP A 22 4.27 -4.22 -2.49
CA ASP A 22 4.90 -4.73 -3.71
C ASP A 22 3.89 -5.47 -4.61
N LEU A 23 2.69 -5.77 -4.08
CA LEU A 23 1.58 -6.33 -4.85
C LEU A 23 1.04 -5.31 -5.86
N TYR A 24 0.86 -4.06 -5.44
CA TYR A 24 0.28 -3.01 -6.28
C TYR A 24 1.37 -2.31 -7.12
N VAL A 25 1.35 -2.51 -8.43
CA VAL A 25 2.44 -2.07 -9.33
C VAL A 25 2.09 -0.89 -10.23
N SER A 26 0.93 -0.25 -10.02
CA SER A 26 0.55 0.96 -10.76
C SER A 26 1.52 2.12 -10.48
N PRO A 27 1.90 2.92 -11.50
CA PRO A 27 2.72 4.13 -11.29
C PRO A 27 2.15 5.07 -10.23
N TRP A 28 0.82 5.20 -10.16
CA TRP A 28 0.15 6.00 -9.14
C TRP A 28 0.41 5.47 -7.73
N PHE A 29 0.27 4.15 -7.54
CA PHE A 29 0.48 3.52 -6.24
C PHE A 29 1.94 3.64 -5.80
N ILE A 30 2.89 3.44 -6.71
CA ILE A 30 4.32 3.60 -6.43
C ILE A 30 4.63 5.04 -5.99
N GLY A 31 4.03 6.04 -6.66
CA GLY A 31 4.14 7.45 -6.27
C GLY A 31 3.54 7.74 -4.89
N ALA A 32 2.32 7.24 -4.64
CA ALA A 32 1.62 7.42 -3.37
C ALA A 32 2.33 6.73 -2.19
N ARG A 33 2.80 5.49 -2.38
CA ARG A 33 3.65 4.76 -1.43
C ARG A 33 4.89 5.57 -1.07
N ARG A 34 5.63 6.03 -2.09
CA ARG A 34 6.83 6.85 -1.91
C ARG A 34 6.56 8.14 -1.15
N TYR A 35 5.39 8.75 -1.37
CA TYR A 35 4.98 9.93 -0.62
C TYR A 35 4.67 9.59 0.84
N ALA A 36 3.93 8.52 1.09
CA ALA A 36 3.59 8.05 2.43
C ALA A 36 4.85 7.70 3.25
N GLU A 37 5.77 6.92 2.68
CA GLU A 37 7.04 6.52 3.32
C GLU A 37 7.93 7.72 3.69
N ARG A 38 7.83 8.84 2.98
CA ARG A 38 8.63 10.05 3.25
C ARG A 38 7.98 11.05 4.21
N ASN A 39 6.65 11.04 4.33
CA ASN A 39 5.90 12.10 5.01
C ASN A 39 5.15 11.63 6.25
N ALA A 40 5.09 10.32 6.51
CA ALA A 40 4.40 9.72 7.64
C ALA A 40 5.30 8.74 8.40
N ASP A 41 5.08 8.61 9.70
CA ASP A 41 5.79 7.65 10.56
C ASP A 41 5.31 6.21 10.31
N SER A 42 4.08 6.06 9.82
CA SER A 42 3.50 4.78 9.43
C SER A 42 2.51 4.97 8.29
N TRP A 43 2.27 3.92 7.50
CA TRP A 43 1.29 3.97 6.43
C TRP A 43 0.60 2.63 6.23
N LEU A 44 -0.64 2.70 5.77
CA LEU A 44 -1.51 1.54 5.59
C LEU A 44 -2.18 1.62 4.22
N ILE A 45 -2.55 0.46 3.69
CA ILE A 45 -3.19 0.35 2.37
C ILE A 45 -4.68 0.12 2.56
N LEU A 46 -5.50 0.98 1.94
CA LEU A 46 -6.95 0.84 1.86
C LEU A 46 -7.32 -0.05 0.69
N SER A 47 -7.52 -1.34 0.96
CA SER A 47 -7.93 -2.35 0.01
C SER A 47 -9.43 -2.60 0.07
N ALA A 48 -10.12 -2.55 -1.07
CA ALA A 48 -11.54 -2.90 -1.13
C ALA A 48 -11.81 -4.38 -0.78
N ALA A 49 -10.84 -5.27 -1.05
CA ALA A 49 -10.97 -6.69 -0.78
C ALA A 49 -10.55 -7.08 0.65
N TYR A 50 -9.56 -6.38 1.20
CA TYR A 50 -8.91 -6.75 2.47
C TYR A 50 -9.12 -5.71 3.60
N GLY A 51 -9.83 -4.62 3.32
CA GLY A 51 -10.00 -3.51 4.26
C GLY A 51 -8.71 -2.72 4.45
N LEU A 52 -8.21 -2.66 5.68
CA LEU A 52 -6.97 -1.97 6.02
C LEU A 52 -5.82 -2.98 6.07
N VAL A 53 -4.79 -2.76 5.26
CA VAL A 53 -3.69 -3.71 5.06
C VAL A 53 -2.37 -3.07 5.43
N ASP A 54 -1.59 -3.79 6.23
CA ASP A 54 -0.21 -3.43 6.53
C ASP A 54 0.68 -3.63 5.29
N PRO A 55 1.59 -2.69 4.96
CA PRO A 55 2.42 -2.79 3.77
C PRO A 55 3.30 -4.05 3.71
N ASP A 56 3.68 -4.63 4.86
CA ASP A 56 4.46 -5.86 4.97
C ASP A 56 3.59 -7.13 4.94
N ARG A 57 2.27 -7.00 5.07
CA ARG A 57 1.36 -8.15 5.00
C ARG A 57 1.38 -8.75 3.60
N VAL A 58 1.69 -10.03 3.50
CA VAL A 58 1.62 -10.79 2.25
C VAL A 58 0.17 -11.05 1.88
N ILE A 59 -0.23 -10.62 0.68
CA ILE A 59 -1.57 -10.80 0.12
C ILE A 59 -1.49 -11.21 -1.37
N VAL A 60 -2.60 -11.75 -1.87
CA VAL A 60 -2.81 -12.18 -3.26
C VAL A 60 -3.81 -11.28 -3.99
#